data_AF-A0A8X7RX17-F1
#
_entry.id   AF-A0A8X7RX17-F1
#
_cell.length_a   1.000
_cell.length_b   1.000
_cell.length_c   1.000
_cell.angle_alpha   90.00
_cell.angle_beta   90.00
_cell.angle_gamma   90.00
#
_symmetry.space_group_name_H-M   'P 1'
#
loop_
_entity.id
_entity.type
_entity.pdbx_description
1 polymer ?
#
loop_
_entity_poly.entity_id
_entity_poly.type
_entity_poly.pdbx_seq_one_letter_code
_entity_poly.pdbx_strand_id
1 'polypeptide(L)'
;MEPDMEKGWATDPVSPAGSTVADLSSPTPTPRKTLVLSNSGKALMVSNSSKSLGLSNSGKRFDPTGKKKYVKQVTGRHNDTELHLAAQRGDLAAVKQILSDIDSQITGTISGSDFDDEVAQIMTSVVNEVNELGETPLFTAAEKGNIDVVKELLCYTTKESLMQKNLSGFDALHIACSQGHRAIVQLLLEHEPLLSKTVAQSNATPLVSAATRGHSEVVNELLAKDSSLLEISRSNGKNALHLAARQGHVDIVRTLLDKDPQLARRTDKKGQTSLHMAVKGISSEVVRLLLRADPAIVMLPDKFGNTVLHIATRKKRAEIVNELLQLPDTNVNALTRDHKTAYDIAEGLTHSEETQEIKEILSRCGALKANELNQPRDELRKTVTEIKKDVHTQLEQTRRTNKNVDGIAKELRKLHRAGINNATNSVTVVAVLFATVAFAAIFTVPGGDDDNGVAVMVHATSFKIFFIFNAIALFTSLAVVVVQITLVRGETKTERRVVEVINKLMWLASVCTSVAFISSSYIVVGRRNRYAAVVVTVIGTVTMTGILSIMTYYVVKSKRTRKVRKKEKKKKFGRTGTGSWHNANPSETESEVNPIYAI
;
A
#
# COMPACT_ATOMS: atom_id res chain seq x y z
N MET A 1 0.74 8.47 35.51
CA MET A 1 1.12 9.88 35.43
C MET A 1 1.91 10.05 34.15
N GLU A 2 1.22 10.44 33.07
CA GLU A 2 1.83 11.39 32.12
C GLU A 2 2.06 12.71 32.86
N PRO A 3 3.00 13.55 32.38
CA PRO A 3 2.64 14.57 31.38
C PRO A 3 3.53 14.49 30.12
N ASP A 4 2.97 14.68 28.93
CA ASP A 4 2.77 15.97 28.22
C ASP A 4 4.10 16.70 27.91
N MET A 5 4.53 16.92 26.66
CA MET A 5 3.96 17.59 25.49
C MET A 5 4.77 18.87 25.21
N GLU A 6 5.24 18.96 23.96
CA GLU A 6 5.44 20.18 23.16
C GLU A 6 6.63 21.15 23.35
N LYS A 7 7.20 21.44 22.17
CA LYS A 7 7.67 22.73 21.60
C LYS A 7 9.09 23.21 21.88
N GLY A 8 9.76 23.62 20.80
CA GLY A 8 10.84 24.62 20.86
C GLY A 8 11.81 24.55 19.68
N TRP A 9 11.62 25.43 18.69
CA TRP A 9 12.57 25.74 17.63
C TRP A 9 13.82 26.48 18.15
N ALA A 10 14.88 26.42 17.34
CA ALA A 10 15.88 27.48 17.02
C ALA A 10 17.34 27.29 17.50
N THR A 11 18.27 27.38 16.51
CA THR A 11 19.58 28.11 16.49
C THR A 11 20.69 27.69 17.48
N ASP A 12 22.00 27.56 17.20
CA ASP A 12 22.94 27.82 16.07
C ASP A 12 24.21 26.93 16.30
N PRO A 13 25.49 27.33 16.04
CA PRO A 13 26.28 26.96 14.85
C PRO A 13 27.65 26.31 15.18
N VAL A 14 28.29 25.58 14.23
CA VAL A 14 29.76 25.40 14.23
C VAL A 14 30.28 25.22 12.78
N SER A 15 31.11 26.15 12.32
CA SER A 15 31.98 26.06 11.12
C SER A 15 33.32 25.38 11.48
N PRO A 16 34.25 25.02 10.55
CA PRO A 16 35.03 26.04 9.81
C PRO A 16 35.55 25.68 8.39
N ALA A 17 36.05 26.74 7.74
CA ALA A 17 37.08 26.81 6.69
C ALA A 17 36.72 26.24 5.30
N GLY A 18 36.68 27.01 4.21
CA GLY A 18 37.62 28.05 3.74
C GLY A 18 38.31 27.45 2.49
N SER A 19 38.11 27.92 1.26
CA SER A 19 38.70 29.15 0.75
C SER A 19 38.06 29.62 -0.57
N THR A 20 37.46 30.81 -0.53
CA THR A 20 37.57 31.95 -1.46
C THR A 20 37.69 31.74 -2.98
N VAL A 21 36.66 32.22 -3.68
CA VAL A 21 36.63 32.76 -5.05
C VAL A 21 36.49 34.29 -4.93
N ALA A 22 37.09 35.07 -5.85
CA ALA A 22 36.76 36.47 -6.14
C ALA A 22 36.25 36.51 -7.60
N ASP A 23 35.01 36.95 -7.91
CA ASP A 23 34.47 38.32 -8.01
C ASP A 23 35.24 39.20 -9.02
N LEU A 24 34.65 40.00 -9.92
CA LEU A 24 33.28 40.27 -10.38
C LEU A 24 33.37 41.19 -11.63
N SER A 25 32.27 41.34 -12.36
CA SER A 25 31.84 42.54 -13.13
C SER A 25 32.03 42.66 -14.67
N SER A 26 30.91 43.10 -15.27
CA SER A 26 30.44 43.21 -16.67
C SER A 26 30.73 44.62 -17.31
N PRO A 27 30.08 45.17 -18.39
CA PRO A 27 29.06 44.66 -19.36
C PRO A 27 29.13 45.15 -20.87
N THR A 28 28.62 44.31 -21.81
CA THR A 28 27.74 44.59 -23.01
C THR A 28 28.14 45.57 -24.17
N PRO A 29 27.44 45.66 -25.35
CA PRO A 29 26.22 44.94 -25.85
C PRO A 29 26.16 44.52 -27.37
N THR A 30 25.38 43.44 -27.61
CA THR A 30 24.38 43.23 -28.72
C THR A 30 24.79 43.03 -30.20
N PRO A 31 23.91 42.48 -31.08
CA PRO A 31 22.54 41.92 -30.89
C PRO A 31 22.39 40.44 -31.34
N ARG A 32 21.68 39.58 -30.57
CA ARG A 32 20.24 39.19 -30.65
C ARG A 32 19.84 38.37 -31.89
N LYS A 33 19.55 37.08 -31.73
CA LYS A 33 18.25 36.41 -31.38
C LYS A 33 17.28 36.44 -32.57
N THR A 34 16.70 35.32 -33.01
CA THR A 34 15.58 34.63 -32.33
C THR A 34 15.28 33.25 -32.98
N LEU A 35 14.97 32.21 -32.16
CA LEU A 35 13.71 31.42 -32.06
C LEU A 35 13.38 30.54 -33.30
N VAL A 36 12.81 29.33 -33.28
CA VAL A 36 12.20 28.42 -32.29
C VAL A 36 11.91 27.07 -32.99
N LEU A 37 11.77 26.03 -32.16
CA LEU A 37 11.23 24.67 -32.35
C LEU A 37 10.46 24.25 -33.64
N SER A 38 10.79 23.01 -34.03
CA SER A 38 9.92 21.82 -34.17
C SER A 38 9.48 21.30 -35.55
N ASN A 39 9.69 19.97 -35.67
CA ASN A 39 9.00 18.94 -36.46
C ASN A 39 8.70 19.19 -37.94
N SER A 40 9.43 18.47 -38.81
CA SER A 40 8.93 17.24 -39.44
C SER A 40 9.87 16.78 -40.56
N GLY A 41 9.99 15.46 -40.71
CA GLY A 41 10.23 14.82 -42.01
C GLY A 41 11.61 14.94 -42.64
N LYS A 42 12.09 13.79 -43.11
CA LYS A 42 13.16 13.58 -44.12
C LYS A 42 14.61 13.77 -43.66
N ALA A 43 15.28 12.62 -43.66
CA ALA A 43 16.52 12.36 -44.40
C ALA A 43 17.53 13.51 -44.44
N LEU A 44 18.45 13.51 -43.47
CA LEU A 44 19.72 14.22 -43.61
C LEU A 44 20.70 13.30 -44.34
N MET A 45 20.83 13.55 -45.63
CA MET A 45 22.01 13.23 -46.41
C MET A 45 23.24 13.79 -45.68
N VAL A 46 24.14 12.89 -45.26
CA VAL A 46 25.54 13.27 -45.12
C VAL A 46 26.16 13.12 -46.51
N SER A 47 26.44 14.27 -47.09
CA SER A 47 27.23 14.45 -48.29
C SER A 47 28.62 13.85 -48.09
N ASN A 48 28.88 12.71 -48.72
CA ASN A 48 30.23 12.38 -49.17
C ASN A 48 30.24 12.55 -50.69
N SER A 49 30.92 13.60 -51.12
CA SER A 49 31.32 13.79 -52.50
C SER A 49 32.28 12.67 -52.90
N SER A 50 31.75 11.59 -53.45
CA SER A 50 32.53 10.68 -54.28
C SER A 50 31.91 10.70 -55.67
N LYS A 51 32.64 11.31 -56.59
CA LYS A 51 32.37 11.36 -58.03
C LYS A 51 31.85 10.01 -58.51
N SER A 52 30.64 10.01 -59.07
CA SER A 52 30.13 8.92 -59.89
C SER A 52 31.01 8.80 -61.13
N LEU A 53 31.82 7.74 -61.18
CA LEU A 53 32.43 7.26 -62.42
C LEU A 53 31.65 6.01 -62.84
N GLY A 54 31.01 6.10 -64.00
CA GLY A 54 30.21 5.04 -64.57
C GLY A 54 31.02 3.76 -64.77
N LEU A 55 30.37 2.63 -64.47
CA LEU A 55 30.86 1.31 -64.83
C LEU A 55 30.97 1.20 -66.35
N SER A 56 32.14 0.80 -66.81
CA SER A 56 32.38 0.32 -68.17
C SER A 56 33.06 -1.04 -68.07
N ASN A 57 32.38 -2.08 -68.56
CA ASN A 57 33.01 -3.33 -68.96
C ASN A 57 33.85 -3.07 -70.21
N SER A 58 35.11 -2.69 -70.05
CA SER A 58 36.17 -2.91 -71.05
C SER A 58 37.50 -2.43 -70.48
N GLY A 59 38.55 -3.22 -70.72
CA GLY A 59 39.87 -3.03 -70.13
C GLY A 59 40.60 -1.72 -70.50
N LYS A 60 41.61 -1.45 -69.67
CA LYS A 60 42.70 -0.46 -69.81
C LYS A 60 42.28 1.02 -69.76
N ARG A 61 42.53 1.66 -68.61
CA ARG A 61 42.85 3.10 -68.52
C ARG A 61 44.07 3.31 -67.63
N PHE A 62 45.02 4.08 -68.14
CA PHE A 62 46.24 4.55 -67.46
C PHE A 62 45.97 5.89 -66.77
N ASP A 63 46.51 6.05 -65.55
CA ASP A 63 46.60 7.33 -64.83
C ASP A 63 47.98 7.99 -65.11
N PRO A 64 48.12 9.32 -65.12
CA PRO A 64 49.29 10.03 -65.64
C PRO A 64 50.51 10.09 -64.70
N THR A 65 50.55 9.27 -63.64
CA THR A 65 51.69 9.19 -62.70
C THR A 65 52.53 7.91 -62.81
N GLY A 66 52.32 7.09 -63.85
CA GLY A 66 53.27 6.02 -64.22
C GLY A 66 53.32 4.80 -63.29
N LYS A 67 52.59 4.76 -62.18
CA LYS A 67 52.41 3.55 -61.36
C LYS A 67 51.15 2.81 -61.81
N LYS A 68 51.29 1.59 -62.36
CA LYS A 68 50.16 0.73 -62.71
C LYS A 68 49.53 0.18 -61.42
N LYS A 69 48.31 0.59 -61.11
CA LYS A 69 47.53 0.07 -59.98
C LYS A 69 46.83 -1.22 -60.42
N TYR A 70 46.87 -2.27 -59.59
CA TYR A 70 46.07 -3.48 -59.78
C TYR A 70 44.59 -3.11 -60.02
N VAL A 71 43.98 -3.65 -61.08
CA VAL A 71 42.60 -3.34 -61.46
C VAL A 71 41.70 -4.45 -60.95
N LYS A 72 40.80 -4.10 -60.03
CA LYS A 72 39.80 -5.02 -59.44
C LYS A 72 38.94 -5.65 -60.54
N GLN A 73 39.15 -6.93 -60.83
CA GLN A 73 38.30 -7.71 -61.72
C GLN A 73 37.22 -8.40 -60.89
N VAL A 74 35.97 -7.97 -61.11
CA VAL A 74 34.80 -8.41 -60.37
C VAL A 74 34.04 -9.44 -61.20
N THR A 75 33.89 -10.66 -60.71
CA THR A 75 33.35 -11.78 -61.50
C THR A 75 32.14 -12.48 -60.86
N GLY A 76 31.80 -12.16 -59.60
CA GLY A 76 30.66 -12.74 -58.88
C GLY A 76 29.41 -11.86 -58.75
N ARG A 77 28.33 -12.42 -58.17
CA ARG A 77 27.05 -11.72 -57.94
C ARG A 77 27.11 -10.64 -56.85
N HIS A 78 28.05 -10.75 -55.90
CA HIS A 78 28.21 -9.84 -54.76
C HIS A 78 29.51 -9.03 -54.85
N ASN A 79 29.93 -8.72 -56.07
CA ASN A 79 31.27 -8.27 -56.41
C ASN A 79 32.42 -9.13 -55.85
N ASP A 80 32.23 -10.45 -55.84
CA ASP A 80 33.29 -11.39 -55.47
C ASP A 80 34.45 -11.27 -56.47
N THR A 81 35.68 -11.18 -55.95
CA THR A 81 36.89 -11.26 -56.79
C THR A 81 37.12 -12.71 -57.22
N GLU A 82 37.95 -12.93 -58.24
CA GLU A 82 38.32 -14.29 -58.65
C GLU A 82 38.92 -15.10 -57.50
N LEU A 83 39.64 -14.43 -56.59
CA LEU A 83 40.18 -15.03 -55.38
C LEU A 83 39.08 -15.49 -54.41
N HIS A 84 37.99 -14.73 -54.25
CA HIS A 84 36.83 -15.17 -53.44
C HIS A 84 36.17 -16.41 -54.03
N LEU A 85 35.99 -16.47 -55.35
CA LEU A 85 35.36 -17.62 -56.01
C LEU A 85 36.25 -18.88 -56.00
N ALA A 86 37.56 -18.71 -56.10
CA ALA A 86 38.53 -19.80 -55.94
C ALA A 86 38.55 -20.30 -54.49
N ALA A 87 38.55 -19.37 -53.52
CA ALA A 87 38.48 -19.67 -52.09
C ALA A 87 37.18 -20.37 -51.68
N GLN A 88 36.05 -19.97 -52.27
CA GLN A 88 34.75 -20.61 -52.07
C GLN A 88 34.72 -22.04 -52.59
N ARG A 89 35.32 -22.28 -53.77
CA ARG A 89 35.39 -23.60 -54.40
C ARG A 89 36.43 -24.53 -53.77
N GLY A 90 37.39 -23.97 -53.03
CA GLY A 90 38.48 -24.74 -52.43
C GLY A 90 39.57 -25.13 -53.41
N ASP A 91 39.66 -24.44 -54.56
CA ASP A 91 40.63 -24.73 -55.60
C ASP A 91 41.98 -24.09 -55.27
N LEU A 92 42.84 -24.84 -54.58
CA LEU A 92 44.18 -24.40 -54.18
C LEU A 92 45.05 -24.05 -55.39
N ALA A 93 44.93 -24.78 -56.50
CA ALA A 93 45.73 -24.55 -57.69
C ALA A 93 45.36 -23.21 -58.33
N ALA A 94 44.06 -22.92 -58.44
CA ALA A 94 43.58 -21.63 -58.92
C ALA A 94 44.01 -20.48 -57.98
N VAL A 95 43.94 -20.66 -56.65
CA VAL A 95 44.41 -19.65 -55.69
C VAL A 95 45.90 -19.36 -55.87
N LYS A 96 46.73 -20.39 -55.96
CA LYS A 96 48.19 -20.24 -56.18
C LYS A 96 48.50 -19.60 -57.51
N GLN A 97 47.79 -19.98 -58.57
CA GLN A 97 47.96 -19.41 -59.90
C GLN A 97 47.57 -17.92 -59.92
N ILE A 98 46.44 -17.55 -59.31
CA ILE A 98 46.02 -16.15 -59.20
C ILE A 98 47.07 -15.34 -58.43
N LEU A 99 47.56 -15.86 -57.31
CA LEU A 99 48.59 -15.19 -56.52
C LEU A 99 49.92 -15.09 -57.28
N SER A 100 50.35 -16.13 -58.01
CA SER A 100 51.57 -16.07 -58.82
C SER A 100 51.46 -15.13 -60.03
N ASP A 101 50.28 -15.09 -60.66
CA ASP A 101 50.01 -14.20 -61.79
C ASP A 101 50.05 -12.74 -61.33
N ILE A 102 49.53 -12.45 -60.14
CA ILE A 102 49.61 -11.12 -59.52
C ILE A 102 51.06 -10.78 -59.14
N ASP A 103 51.82 -11.75 -58.62
CA ASP A 103 53.22 -11.56 -58.24
C ASP A 103 54.08 -11.21 -59.46
N SER A 104 53.91 -11.96 -60.56
CA SER A 104 54.59 -11.70 -61.83
C SER A 104 54.24 -10.34 -62.44
N GLN A 105 53.00 -9.88 -62.28
CA GLN A 105 52.58 -8.56 -62.76
C GLN A 105 53.17 -7.41 -61.96
N ILE A 106 53.31 -7.58 -60.64
CA ILE A 106 53.87 -6.56 -59.75
C ILE A 106 55.39 -6.50 -59.94
N THR A 107 56.06 -7.66 -59.95
CA THR A 107 57.52 -7.76 -60.11
C THR A 107 58.04 -7.18 -61.42
N GLY A 108 57.24 -7.22 -62.51
CA GLY A 108 57.58 -6.60 -63.79
C GLY A 108 57.49 -5.07 -63.85
N THR A 109 57.02 -4.40 -62.78
CA THR A 109 56.70 -2.95 -62.80
C THR A 109 57.48 -2.09 -61.81
N ILE A 110 58.19 -2.68 -60.86
CA ILE A 110 58.87 -1.97 -59.77
C ILE A 110 60.34 -2.44 -59.74
N SER A 111 61.31 -1.53 -59.62
CA SER A 111 62.74 -1.88 -59.50
C SER A 111 63.43 -0.96 -58.48
N GLY A 112 63.92 -1.53 -57.37
CA GLY A 112 64.55 -0.79 -56.27
C GLY A 112 64.82 -1.66 -55.03
N SER A 113 65.53 -1.11 -54.03
CA SER A 113 65.84 -1.80 -52.75
C SER A 113 64.63 -2.05 -51.86
N ASP A 114 63.54 -1.30 -52.08
CA ASP A 114 62.30 -1.34 -51.29
C ASP A 114 61.23 -2.23 -51.97
N PHE A 115 61.63 -2.98 -52.99
CA PHE A 115 60.77 -3.75 -53.89
C PHE A 115 60.03 -4.90 -53.18
N ASP A 116 60.73 -5.69 -52.36
CA ASP A 116 60.14 -6.85 -51.70
C ASP A 116 59.06 -6.42 -50.69
N ASP A 117 59.26 -5.28 -50.02
CA ASP A 117 58.30 -4.70 -49.08
C ASP A 117 57.05 -4.14 -49.82
N GLU A 118 57.23 -3.48 -50.96
CA GLU A 118 56.10 -2.99 -51.79
C GLU A 118 55.28 -4.15 -52.38
N VAL A 119 55.93 -5.21 -52.86
CA VAL A 119 55.25 -6.42 -53.38
C VAL A 119 54.44 -7.10 -52.27
N ALA A 120 55.02 -7.29 -51.08
CA ALA A 120 54.34 -7.87 -49.93
C ALA A 120 53.13 -7.02 -49.48
N GLN A 121 53.26 -5.69 -49.52
CA GLN A 121 52.16 -4.79 -49.16
C GLN A 121 51.01 -4.85 -50.18
N ILE A 122 51.31 -4.92 -51.47
CA ILE A 122 50.29 -5.06 -52.52
C ILE A 122 49.60 -6.43 -52.41
N MET A 123 50.35 -7.51 -52.17
CA MET A 123 49.76 -8.85 -51.97
C MET A 123 48.82 -8.91 -50.77
N THR A 124 49.24 -8.30 -49.67
CA THR A 124 48.39 -8.13 -48.50
C THR A 124 47.11 -7.37 -48.85
N SER A 125 47.22 -6.28 -49.64
CA SER A 125 46.04 -5.51 -50.07
C SER A 125 45.08 -6.32 -50.93
N VAL A 126 45.57 -7.19 -51.82
CA VAL A 126 44.74 -8.04 -52.69
C VAL A 126 44.01 -9.12 -51.89
N VAL A 127 44.72 -9.79 -50.98
CA VAL A 127 44.15 -10.84 -50.12
C VAL A 127 43.12 -10.27 -49.14
N ASN A 128 43.23 -9.00 -48.79
CA ASN A 128 42.29 -8.31 -47.89
C ASN A 128 41.18 -7.55 -48.62
N GLU A 129 41.06 -7.70 -49.94
CA GLU A 129 39.93 -7.12 -50.66
C GLU A 129 38.63 -7.73 -50.15
N VAL A 130 37.63 -6.87 -49.96
CA VAL A 130 36.30 -7.30 -49.53
C VAL A 130 35.28 -7.28 -50.67
N ASN A 131 34.37 -8.24 -50.63
CA ASN A 131 33.17 -8.26 -51.48
C ASN A 131 32.08 -7.29 -50.95
N GLU A 132 30.91 -7.24 -51.59
CA GLU A 132 29.79 -6.37 -51.15
C GLU A 132 29.26 -6.71 -49.76
N LEU A 133 29.50 -7.93 -49.27
CA LEU A 133 29.11 -8.38 -47.94
C LEU A 133 30.16 -8.04 -46.87
N GLY A 134 31.28 -7.41 -47.26
CA GLY A 134 32.41 -7.11 -46.39
C GLY A 134 33.25 -8.33 -46.06
N GLU A 135 33.10 -9.43 -46.81
CA GLU A 135 33.80 -10.69 -46.58
C GLU A 135 35.13 -10.66 -47.35
N THR A 136 36.18 -11.22 -46.75
CA THR A 136 37.48 -11.45 -47.39
C THR A 136 37.52 -12.86 -48.02
N PRO A 137 38.44 -13.16 -48.95
CA PRO A 137 38.64 -14.50 -49.48
C PRO A 137 38.91 -15.53 -48.37
N LEU A 138 39.65 -15.12 -47.33
CA LEU A 138 39.89 -15.94 -46.14
C LEU A 138 38.59 -16.25 -45.39
N PHE A 139 37.70 -15.26 -45.23
CA PHE A 139 36.38 -15.46 -44.64
C PHE A 139 35.56 -16.49 -45.43
N THR A 140 35.53 -16.38 -46.76
CA THR A 140 34.79 -17.32 -47.63
C THR A 140 35.38 -18.73 -47.58
N ALA A 141 36.71 -18.87 -47.57
CA ALA A 141 37.38 -20.17 -47.39
C ALA A 141 37.05 -20.78 -46.01
N ALA A 142 37.08 -19.96 -44.95
CA ALA A 142 36.75 -20.36 -43.60
C ALA A 142 35.27 -20.75 -43.43
N GLU A 143 34.35 -20.11 -44.15
CA GLU A 143 32.93 -20.48 -44.16
C GLU A 143 32.73 -21.87 -44.79
N LYS A 144 33.40 -22.14 -45.92
CA LYS A 144 33.24 -23.39 -46.68
C LYS A 144 34.05 -24.57 -46.13
N GLY A 145 35.05 -24.32 -45.29
CA GLY A 145 35.84 -25.38 -44.66
C GLY A 145 37.11 -25.76 -45.45
N ASN A 146 37.57 -24.89 -46.34
CA ASN A 146 38.69 -25.20 -47.24
C ASN A 146 40.05 -24.94 -46.55
N ILE A 147 40.52 -25.90 -45.75
CA ILE A 147 41.71 -25.78 -44.89
C ILE A 147 42.97 -25.41 -45.67
N ASP A 148 43.22 -26.05 -46.81
CA ASP A 148 44.47 -25.84 -47.57
C ASP A 148 44.52 -24.46 -48.21
N VAL A 149 43.36 -23.93 -48.62
CA VAL A 149 43.26 -22.54 -49.09
C VAL A 149 43.45 -21.56 -47.94
N VAL A 150 42.89 -21.85 -46.76
CA VAL A 150 43.10 -21.02 -45.56
C VAL A 150 44.59 -20.96 -45.20
N LYS A 151 45.31 -22.08 -45.24
CA LYS A 151 46.77 -22.12 -45.00
C LYS A 151 47.53 -21.20 -45.94
N GLU A 152 47.23 -21.29 -47.23
CA GLU A 152 47.91 -20.50 -48.25
C GLU A 152 47.63 -19.00 -48.08
N LEU A 153 46.37 -18.62 -47.87
CA LEU A 153 45.97 -17.22 -47.69
C LEU A 153 46.57 -16.59 -46.42
N LEU A 154 46.77 -17.38 -45.36
CA LEU A 154 47.37 -16.89 -44.11
C LEU A 154 48.83 -16.49 -44.24
N CYS A 155 49.57 -17.05 -45.20
CA CYS A 155 50.95 -16.63 -45.49
C CYS A 155 51.04 -15.15 -45.91
N TYR A 156 49.97 -14.59 -46.47
CA TYR A 156 49.90 -13.24 -47.02
C TYR A 156 48.98 -12.30 -46.22
N THR A 157 48.39 -12.77 -45.12
CA THR A 157 47.42 -12.00 -44.34
C THR A 157 48.09 -11.35 -43.12
N THR A 158 47.86 -10.05 -42.91
CA THR A 158 48.32 -9.33 -41.72
C THR A 158 47.37 -9.53 -40.53
N LYS A 159 47.89 -9.33 -39.31
CA LYS A 159 47.11 -9.48 -38.06
C LYS A 159 45.85 -8.60 -38.03
N GLU A 160 45.97 -7.36 -38.49
CA GLU A 160 44.86 -6.40 -38.53
C GLU A 160 43.71 -6.89 -39.42
N SER A 161 44.05 -7.55 -40.54
CA SER A 161 43.08 -8.06 -41.50
C SER A 161 42.39 -9.34 -41.04
N LEU A 162 43.03 -10.15 -40.20
CA LEU A 162 42.36 -11.29 -39.55
C LEU A 162 41.23 -10.86 -38.62
N MET A 163 41.34 -9.67 -38.04
CA MET A 163 40.32 -9.08 -37.16
C MET A 163 39.25 -8.31 -37.95
N GLN A 164 39.36 -8.23 -39.27
CA GLN A 164 38.39 -7.56 -40.12
C GLN A 164 37.06 -8.32 -40.09
N LYS A 165 35.98 -7.56 -39.95
CA LYS A 165 34.63 -8.08 -39.81
C LYS A 165 33.83 -7.81 -41.08
N ASN A 166 32.98 -8.75 -41.45
CA ASN A 166 31.99 -8.56 -42.50
C ASN A 166 30.87 -7.60 -42.06
N LEU A 167 29.91 -7.30 -42.94
CA LEU A 167 28.78 -6.42 -42.62
C LEU A 167 27.89 -6.95 -41.49
N SER A 168 27.90 -8.26 -41.24
CA SER A 168 27.21 -8.88 -40.10
C SER A 168 28.02 -8.82 -38.79
N GLY A 169 29.23 -8.25 -38.84
CA GLY A 169 30.14 -8.10 -37.72
C GLY A 169 30.92 -9.37 -37.36
N PHE A 170 30.96 -10.39 -38.22
CA PHE A 170 31.72 -11.62 -37.98
C PHE A 170 33.09 -11.55 -38.65
N ASP A 171 34.12 -12.06 -37.97
CA ASP A 171 35.43 -12.33 -38.57
C ASP A 171 35.54 -13.79 -39.05
N ALA A 172 36.69 -14.14 -39.64
CA ALA A 172 36.95 -15.48 -40.15
C ALA A 172 36.88 -16.57 -39.06
N LEU A 173 37.28 -16.27 -37.83
CA LEU A 173 37.22 -17.23 -36.72
C LEU A 173 35.76 -17.46 -36.29
N HIS A 174 34.94 -16.42 -36.20
CA HIS A 174 33.53 -16.56 -35.82
C HIS A 174 32.76 -17.45 -36.80
N ILE A 175 32.99 -17.30 -38.12
CA ILE A 175 32.31 -18.12 -39.11
C ILE A 175 32.83 -19.56 -39.10
N ALA A 176 34.14 -19.77 -38.98
CA ALA A 176 34.72 -21.12 -38.82
C ALA A 176 34.14 -21.82 -37.57
N CYS A 177 34.01 -21.09 -36.46
CA CYS A 177 33.38 -21.58 -35.23
C CYS A 177 31.87 -21.86 -35.40
N SER A 178 31.16 -21.01 -36.14
CA SER A 178 29.72 -21.17 -36.41
C SER A 178 29.42 -22.33 -37.37
N GLN A 179 30.38 -22.75 -38.20
CA GLN A 179 30.23 -23.86 -39.15
C GLN A 179 30.84 -25.17 -38.63
N GLY A 180 31.64 -25.12 -37.56
CA GLY A 180 32.19 -26.31 -36.90
C GLY A 180 33.53 -26.78 -37.48
N HIS A 181 34.22 -25.96 -38.24
CA HIS A 181 35.48 -26.33 -38.90
C HIS A 181 36.67 -26.31 -37.92
N ARG A 182 36.77 -27.35 -37.08
CA ARG A 182 37.78 -27.45 -36.01
C ARG A 182 39.22 -27.21 -36.47
N ALA A 183 39.63 -27.82 -37.58
CA ALA A 183 41.00 -27.68 -38.09
C ALA A 183 41.33 -26.23 -38.49
N ILE A 184 40.36 -25.49 -39.04
CA ILE A 184 40.52 -24.07 -39.38
C ILE A 184 40.59 -23.23 -38.10
N VAL A 185 39.78 -23.54 -37.09
CA VAL A 185 39.81 -22.86 -35.79
C VAL A 185 41.17 -23.03 -35.12
N GLN A 186 41.72 -24.24 -35.08
CA GLN A 186 43.07 -24.49 -34.55
C GLN A 186 44.11 -23.64 -35.28
N LEU A 187 44.07 -23.65 -36.60
CA LEU A 187 45.05 -22.97 -37.45
C LEU A 187 45.00 -21.44 -37.29
N LEU A 188 43.80 -20.86 -37.27
CA LEU A 188 43.62 -19.42 -37.04
C LEU A 188 44.09 -19.00 -35.63
N LEU A 189 43.85 -19.83 -34.62
CA LEU A 189 44.29 -19.56 -33.24
C LEU A 189 45.80 -19.77 -33.03
N GLU A 190 46.44 -20.64 -33.82
CA GLU A 190 47.90 -20.80 -33.85
C GLU A 190 48.58 -19.57 -34.45
N HIS A 191 48.01 -18.98 -35.50
CA HIS A 191 48.50 -17.74 -36.09
C HIS A 191 48.26 -16.53 -35.19
N GLU A 192 47.05 -16.36 -34.66
CA GLU A 192 46.71 -15.20 -33.81
C GLU A 192 45.75 -15.60 -32.68
N PRO A 193 46.27 -15.90 -31.47
CA PRO A 193 45.46 -16.34 -30.32
C PRO A 193 44.41 -15.31 -29.87
N LEU A 194 44.66 -14.01 -30.12
CA LEU A 194 43.77 -12.92 -29.74
C LEU A 194 42.41 -12.97 -30.46
N LEU A 195 42.31 -13.70 -31.58
CA LEU A 195 41.04 -13.91 -32.30
C LEU A 195 39.98 -14.58 -31.41
N SER A 196 40.39 -15.41 -30.44
CA SER A 196 39.44 -16.04 -29.51
C SER A 196 38.61 -15.04 -28.70
N LYS A 197 39.14 -13.83 -28.46
CA LYS A 197 38.51 -12.75 -27.67
C LYS A 197 37.83 -11.70 -28.53
N THR A 198 37.82 -11.87 -29.85
CA THR A 198 37.10 -10.94 -30.71
C THR A 198 35.60 -11.04 -30.45
N VAL A 199 34.93 -9.94 -30.76
CA VAL A 199 33.54 -9.74 -30.40
C VAL A 199 32.79 -9.28 -31.64
N ALA A 200 31.90 -10.13 -32.15
CA ALA A 200 31.02 -9.81 -33.27
C ALA A 200 29.84 -8.92 -32.85
N GLN A 201 28.95 -8.64 -33.81
CA GLN A 201 27.73 -7.87 -33.55
C GLN A 201 26.92 -8.46 -32.38
N SER A 202 26.33 -7.60 -31.55
CA SER A 202 25.65 -7.99 -30.29
C SER A 202 26.54 -8.67 -29.24
N ASN A 203 27.84 -8.37 -29.29
CA ASN A 203 28.88 -8.94 -28.46
C ASN A 203 28.95 -10.48 -28.46
N ALA A 204 28.73 -11.12 -29.60
CA ALA A 204 28.91 -12.58 -29.70
C ALA A 204 30.42 -12.89 -29.81
N THR A 205 30.92 -13.81 -28.99
CA THR A 205 32.29 -14.34 -29.12
C THR A 205 32.33 -15.59 -30.00
N PRO A 206 33.50 -16.03 -30.50
CA PRO A 206 33.65 -17.28 -31.24
C PRO A 206 33.10 -18.49 -30.47
N LEU A 207 33.36 -18.54 -29.14
CA LEU A 207 32.81 -19.57 -28.25
C LEU A 207 31.28 -19.58 -28.25
N VAL A 208 30.65 -18.40 -28.18
CA VAL A 208 29.20 -18.26 -28.22
C VAL A 208 28.64 -18.70 -29.58
N SER A 209 29.31 -18.39 -30.69
CA SER A 209 28.92 -18.86 -32.02
C SER A 209 28.94 -20.39 -32.13
N ALA A 210 30.04 -21.03 -31.71
CA ALA A 210 30.17 -22.49 -31.70
C ALA A 210 29.13 -23.15 -30.77
N ALA A 211 28.96 -22.61 -29.56
CA ALA A 211 28.01 -23.12 -28.57
C ALA A 211 26.54 -22.98 -29.02
N THR A 212 26.21 -21.92 -29.77
CA THR A 212 24.85 -21.74 -30.31
C THR A 212 24.56 -22.74 -31.43
N ARG A 213 25.56 -23.11 -32.21
CA ARG A 213 25.43 -23.97 -33.39
C ARG A 213 25.58 -25.46 -33.09
N GLY A 214 26.15 -25.82 -31.94
CA GLY A 214 26.23 -27.23 -31.50
C GLY A 214 27.56 -27.90 -31.81
N HIS A 215 28.62 -27.14 -32.10
CA HIS A 215 29.93 -27.69 -32.44
C HIS A 215 30.77 -27.96 -31.18
N SER A 216 30.55 -29.10 -30.55
CA SER A 216 31.20 -29.51 -29.29
C SER A 216 32.73 -29.59 -29.39
N GLU A 217 33.27 -30.13 -30.49
CA GLU A 217 34.71 -30.23 -30.70
C GLU A 217 35.37 -28.83 -30.75
N VAL A 218 34.75 -27.88 -31.44
CA VAL A 218 35.24 -26.49 -31.51
C VAL A 218 35.17 -25.80 -30.15
N VAL A 219 34.10 -26.03 -29.39
CA VAL A 219 33.99 -25.51 -28.02
C VAL A 219 35.12 -26.05 -27.14
N ASN A 220 35.43 -27.33 -27.24
CA ASN A 220 36.52 -27.94 -26.47
C ASN A 220 37.88 -27.34 -26.82
N GLU A 221 38.16 -27.12 -28.12
CA GLU A 221 39.39 -26.47 -28.57
C GLU A 221 39.52 -25.03 -28.06
N LEU A 222 38.46 -24.23 -28.18
CA LEU A 222 38.47 -22.84 -27.69
C LEU A 222 38.70 -22.77 -26.18
N LEU A 223 38.04 -23.65 -25.42
CA LEU A 223 38.20 -23.71 -23.96
C LEU A 223 39.52 -24.33 -23.51
N ALA A 224 40.16 -25.16 -24.35
CA ALA A 224 41.51 -25.66 -24.10
C ALA A 224 42.57 -24.57 -24.30
N LYS A 225 42.36 -23.65 -25.26
CA LYS A 225 43.25 -22.51 -25.50
C LYS A 225 43.07 -21.41 -24.46
N ASP A 226 41.83 -21.04 -24.14
CA ASP A 226 41.54 -20.02 -23.13
C ASP A 226 40.21 -20.29 -22.40
N SER A 227 40.30 -20.63 -21.12
CA SER A 227 39.12 -20.86 -20.27
C SER A 227 38.41 -19.57 -19.85
N SER A 228 39.06 -18.40 -19.93
CA SER A 228 38.46 -17.11 -19.57
C SER A 228 37.33 -16.68 -20.52
N LEU A 229 37.23 -17.33 -21.69
CA LEU A 229 36.15 -17.10 -22.66
C LEU A 229 34.75 -17.36 -22.08
N LEU A 230 34.64 -18.16 -21.02
CA LEU A 230 33.38 -18.44 -20.30
C LEU A 230 32.81 -17.21 -19.59
N GLU A 231 33.66 -16.23 -19.25
CA GLU A 231 33.25 -15.01 -18.56
C GLU A 231 32.60 -13.98 -19.49
N ILE A 232 32.89 -14.09 -20.78
CA ILE A 232 32.41 -13.13 -21.76
C ILE A 232 30.95 -13.44 -22.11
N SER A 233 30.11 -12.42 -22.02
CA SER A 233 28.68 -12.53 -22.33
C SER A 233 28.27 -11.55 -23.43
N ARG A 234 27.19 -11.90 -24.13
CA ARG A 234 26.60 -11.05 -25.17
C ARG A 234 26.07 -9.74 -24.60
N SER A 235 25.72 -8.81 -25.48
CA SER A 235 25.14 -7.52 -25.11
C SER A 235 23.82 -7.65 -24.32
N ASN A 236 23.15 -8.79 -24.37
CA ASN A 236 21.94 -9.10 -23.59
C ASN A 236 22.24 -9.87 -22.28
N GLY A 237 23.51 -10.06 -21.92
CA GLY A 237 23.96 -10.79 -20.72
C GLY A 237 23.94 -12.31 -20.88
N LYS A 238 23.63 -12.86 -22.05
CA LYS A 238 23.63 -14.32 -22.28
C LYS A 238 25.06 -14.80 -22.54
N ASN A 239 25.50 -15.78 -21.75
CA ASN A 239 26.75 -16.52 -21.97
C ASN A 239 26.54 -17.71 -22.92
N ALA A 240 27.61 -18.45 -23.21
CA ALA A 240 27.57 -19.66 -24.04
C ALA A 240 26.58 -20.72 -23.51
N LEU A 241 26.55 -20.93 -22.19
CA LEU A 241 25.66 -21.91 -21.55
C LEU A 241 24.18 -21.59 -21.75
N HIS A 242 23.77 -20.32 -21.65
CA HIS A 242 22.38 -19.91 -21.92
C HIS A 242 21.92 -20.30 -23.33
N LEU A 243 22.80 -20.17 -24.32
CA LEU A 243 22.47 -20.40 -25.72
C LEU A 243 22.54 -21.89 -26.08
N ALA A 244 23.58 -22.60 -25.62
CA ALA A 244 23.67 -24.06 -25.73
C ALA A 244 22.48 -24.75 -25.07
N ALA A 245 22.10 -24.31 -23.87
CA ALA A 245 20.96 -24.85 -23.14
C ALA A 245 19.64 -24.65 -23.89
N ARG A 246 19.42 -23.46 -24.48
CA ARG A 246 18.21 -23.17 -25.26
C ARG A 246 18.08 -24.07 -26.49
N GLN A 247 19.21 -24.34 -27.16
CA GLN A 247 19.22 -25.15 -28.37
C GLN A 247 19.25 -26.65 -28.09
N GLY A 248 19.48 -27.06 -26.85
CA GLY A 248 19.46 -28.47 -26.45
C GLY A 248 20.78 -29.20 -26.66
N HIS A 249 21.90 -28.49 -26.78
CA HIS A 249 23.22 -29.09 -27.03
C HIS A 249 23.81 -29.69 -25.75
N VAL A 250 23.44 -30.94 -25.46
CA VAL A 250 23.76 -31.68 -24.22
C VAL A 250 25.27 -31.74 -23.95
N ASP A 251 26.07 -32.12 -24.94
CA ASP A 251 27.52 -32.28 -24.77
C ASP A 251 28.22 -30.95 -24.46
N ILE A 252 27.75 -29.86 -25.07
CA ILE A 252 28.28 -28.51 -24.82
C ILE A 252 27.89 -28.03 -23.43
N VAL A 253 26.65 -28.28 -23.02
CA VAL A 253 26.20 -27.95 -21.65
C VAL A 253 27.07 -28.69 -20.63
N ARG A 254 27.35 -29.98 -20.86
CA ARG A 254 28.23 -30.78 -20.00
C ARG A 254 29.63 -30.19 -19.94
N THR A 255 30.28 -29.96 -21.08
CA THR A 255 31.66 -29.44 -21.11
C THR A 255 31.79 -28.05 -20.50
N LEU A 256 30.79 -27.17 -20.69
CA LEU A 256 30.78 -25.85 -20.07
C LEU A 256 30.63 -25.92 -18.54
N LEU A 257 29.78 -26.82 -18.03
CA LEU A 257 29.59 -27.02 -16.58
C LEU A 257 30.78 -27.72 -15.93
N ASP A 258 31.42 -28.67 -16.62
CA ASP A 258 32.64 -29.33 -16.14
C ASP A 258 33.80 -28.34 -15.97
N LYS A 259 33.83 -27.28 -16.80
CA LYS A 259 34.84 -26.21 -16.71
C LYS A 259 34.51 -25.15 -15.66
N ASP A 260 33.25 -24.72 -15.58
CA ASP A 260 32.77 -23.78 -14.56
C ASP A 260 31.33 -24.13 -14.11
N PRO A 261 31.16 -24.82 -12.97
CA PRO A 261 29.83 -25.13 -12.43
C PRO A 261 29.02 -23.89 -12.05
N GLN A 262 29.68 -22.79 -11.68
CA GLN A 262 29.00 -21.54 -11.27
C GLN A 262 28.33 -20.82 -12.44
N LEU A 263 28.68 -21.20 -13.68
CA LEU A 263 28.10 -20.65 -14.89
C LEU A 263 26.58 -20.86 -14.96
N ALA A 264 26.05 -21.92 -14.32
CA ALA A 264 24.63 -22.22 -14.23
C ALA A 264 23.82 -21.15 -13.48
N ARG A 265 24.41 -20.53 -12.46
CA ARG A 265 23.79 -19.51 -11.59
C ARG A 265 23.78 -18.11 -12.21
N ARG A 266 24.66 -17.85 -13.19
CA ARG A 266 24.74 -16.54 -13.84
C ARG A 266 23.44 -16.23 -14.58
N THR A 267 22.99 -14.99 -14.49
CA THR A 267 21.73 -14.53 -15.09
C THR A 267 21.96 -13.56 -16.23
N ASP A 268 21.09 -13.62 -17.25
CA ASP A 268 21.07 -12.62 -18.32
C ASP A 268 20.46 -11.26 -17.88
N LYS A 269 20.37 -10.28 -18.79
CA LYS A 269 19.77 -8.98 -18.48
C LYS A 269 18.28 -9.05 -18.11
N LYS A 270 17.58 -10.15 -18.36
CA LYS A 270 16.20 -10.40 -17.93
C LYS A 270 16.13 -11.18 -16.60
N GLY A 271 17.27 -11.43 -15.96
CA GLY A 271 17.36 -12.22 -14.73
C GLY A 271 17.20 -13.72 -14.98
N GLN A 272 17.31 -14.19 -16.23
CA GLN A 272 17.08 -15.59 -16.56
C GLN A 272 18.39 -16.37 -16.48
N THR A 273 18.36 -17.52 -15.82
CA THR A 273 19.48 -18.47 -15.77
C THR A 273 19.50 -19.38 -17.01
N SER A 274 20.56 -20.19 -17.12
CA SER A 274 20.66 -21.25 -18.14
C SER A 274 19.50 -22.24 -18.07
N LEU A 275 18.99 -22.57 -16.88
CA LEU A 275 17.83 -23.45 -16.70
C LEU A 275 16.56 -22.83 -17.30
N HIS A 276 16.32 -21.52 -17.11
CA HIS A 276 15.20 -20.84 -17.76
C HIS A 276 15.29 -20.90 -19.29
N MET A 277 16.51 -20.91 -19.85
CA MET A 277 16.73 -21.06 -21.29
C MET A 277 16.50 -22.48 -21.77
N ALA A 278 16.96 -23.49 -21.01
CA ALA A 278 16.71 -24.91 -21.30
C ALA A 278 15.21 -25.21 -21.40
N VAL A 279 14.43 -24.72 -20.44
CA VAL A 279 12.97 -24.88 -20.42
C VAL A 279 12.27 -24.17 -21.59
N LYS A 280 12.82 -23.06 -22.08
CA LYS A 280 12.33 -22.41 -23.32
C LYS A 280 12.68 -23.20 -24.58
N GLY A 281 13.69 -24.06 -24.50
CA GLY A 281 14.06 -25.02 -25.54
C GLY A 281 13.11 -26.22 -25.57
N ILE A 282 13.65 -27.36 -26.00
CA ILE A 282 12.91 -28.63 -26.15
C ILE A 282 13.54 -29.75 -25.32
N SER A 283 14.86 -29.74 -25.08
CA SER A 283 15.58 -30.86 -24.47
C SER A 283 15.38 -30.96 -22.95
N SER A 284 14.66 -32.01 -22.51
CA SER A 284 14.55 -32.41 -21.10
C SER A 284 15.89 -32.88 -20.53
N GLU A 285 16.77 -33.45 -21.36
CA GLU A 285 18.08 -33.91 -20.91
C GLU A 285 18.97 -32.75 -20.42
N VAL A 286 18.96 -31.62 -21.11
CA VAL A 286 19.68 -30.42 -20.66
C VAL A 286 19.13 -29.92 -19.31
N VAL A 287 17.81 -29.98 -19.12
CA VAL A 287 17.18 -29.62 -17.84
C VAL A 287 17.69 -30.54 -16.72
N ARG A 288 17.69 -31.85 -16.95
CA ARG A 288 18.25 -32.83 -15.99
C ARG A 288 19.72 -32.58 -15.70
N LEU A 289 20.54 -32.29 -16.70
CA LEU A 289 21.97 -31.98 -16.50
C LEU A 289 22.18 -30.74 -15.64
N LEU A 290 21.46 -29.65 -15.92
CA LEU A 290 21.57 -28.40 -15.16
C LEU A 290 21.09 -28.58 -13.71
N LEU A 291 20.02 -29.34 -13.49
CA LEU A 291 19.51 -29.64 -12.15
C LEU A 291 20.44 -30.58 -11.38
N ARG A 292 21.11 -31.52 -12.03
CA ARG A 292 22.14 -32.38 -11.41
C ARG A 292 23.38 -31.59 -11.01
N ALA A 293 23.78 -30.62 -11.83
CA ALA A 293 24.89 -29.75 -11.50
C ALA A 293 24.56 -28.83 -10.32
N ASP A 294 23.33 -28.30 -10.27
CA ASP A 294 22.91 -27.42 -9.19
C ASP A 294 21.37 -27.38 -9.04
N PRO A 295 20.79 -28.13 -8.08
CA PRO A 295 19.34 -28.14 -7.87
C PRO A 295 18.78 -26.79 -7.42
N ALA A 296 19.58 -25.96 -6.73
CA ALA A 296 19.11 -24.72 -6.13
C ALA A 296 18.67 -23.67 -7.17
N ILE A 297 19.11 -23.81 -8.44
CA ILE A 297 18.75 -22.88 -9.51
C ILE A 297 17.26 -22.98 -9.91
N VAL A 298 16.56 -24.04 -9.49
CA VAL A 298 15.15 -24.29 -9.84
C VAL A 298 14.21 -23.19 -9.30
N MET A 299 14.51 -22.66 -8.12
CA MET A 299 13.69 -21.65 -7.45
C MET A 299 14.09 -20.21 -7.75
N LEU A 300 15.17 -19.98 -8.51
CA LEU A 300 15.61 -18.64 -8.85
C LEU A 300 14.57 -17.96 -9.77
N PRO A 301 14.00 -16.81 -9.39
CA PRO A 301 13.05 -16.10 -10.23
C PRO A 301 13.76 -15.22 -11.25
N ASP A 302 13.17 -15.06 -12.44
CA ASP A 302 13.57 -14.01 -13.37
C ASP A 302 13.11 -12.61 -12.92
N LYS A 303 13.44 -11.55 -13.68
CA LYS A 303 13.03 -10.18 -13.32
C LYS A 303 11.52 -9.97 -13.21
N PHE A 304 10.73 -10.85 -13.82
CA PHE A 304 9.27 -10.84 -13.77
C PHE A 304 8.72 -11.73 -12.64
N GLY A 305 9.58 -12.33 -11.81
CA GLY A 305 9.20 -13.25 -10.75
C GLY A 305 8.86 -14.65 -11.25
N ASN A 306 9.10 -14.97 -12.54
CA ASN A 306 8.82 -16.32 -13.03
C ASN A 306 9.94 -17.26 -12.60
N THR A 307 9.58 -18.32 -11.88
CA THR A 307 10.42 -19.51 -11.74
C THR A 307 10.39 -20.34 -13.04
N VAL A 308 11.28 -21.34 -13.13
CA VAL A 308 11.34 -22.23 -14.29
C VAL A 308 10.03 -23.02 -14.51
N LEU A 309 9.31 -23.34 -13.43
CA LEU A 309 8.00 -24.02 -13.49
C LEU A 309 6.95 -23.17 -14.23
N HIS A 310 6.93 -21.85 -13.98
CA HIS A 310 6.04 -20.92 -14.69
C HIS A 310 6.36 -20.86 -16.20
N ILE A 311 7.65 -20.90 -16.56
CA ILE A 311 8.07 -20.87 -17.96
C ILE A 311 7.74 -22.21 -18.65
N ALA A 312 7.98 -23.34 -17.98
CA ALA A 312 7.67 -24.68 -18.50
C ALA A 312 6.18 -24.82 -18.82
N THR A 313 5.34 -24.36 -17.89
CA THR A 313 3.89 -24.31 -18.05
C THR A 313 3.49 -23.42 -19.23
N ARG A 314 4.03 -22.20 -19.31
CA ARG A 314 3.76 -21.25 -20.42
C ARG A 314 4.18 -21.79 -21.78
N LYS A 315 5.22 -22.63 -21.82
CA LYS A 315 5.74 -23.27 -23.04
C LYS A 315 5.14 -24.64 -23.33
N LYS A 316 4.15 -25.09 -22.54
CA LYS A 316 3.45 -26.37 -22.69
C LYS A 316 4.41 -27.57 -22.70
N ARG A 317 5.38 -27.59 -21.77
CA ARG A 317 6.39 -28.64 -21.66
C ARG A 317 6.03 -29.64 -20.55
N ALA A 318 5.09 -30.55 -20.81
CA ALA A 318 4.57 -31.48 -19.80
C ALA A 318 5.66 -32.35 -19.16
N GLU A 319 6.55 -32.95 -19.96
CA GLU A 319 7.68 -33.75 -19.47
C GLU A 319 8.57 -32.98 -18.49
N ILE A 320 8.96 -31.75 -18.87
CA ILE A 320 9.80 -30.88 -18.04
C ILE A 320 9.07 -30.47 -16.76
N VAL A 321 7.77 -30.18 -16.83
CA VAL A 321 6.96 -29.87 -15.63
C VAL A 321 6.97 -31.06 -14.67
N ASN A 322 6.77 -32.28 -15.17
CA ASN A 322 6.80 -33.49 -14.35
C ASN A 322 8.17 -33.69 -13.68
N GLU A 323 9.27 -33.48 -14.42
CA GLU A 323 10.63 -33.58 -13.85
C GLU A 323 10.90 -32.52 -12.77
N LEU A 324 10.49 -31.28 -13.01
CA LEU A 324 10.69 -30.19 -12.05
C LEU A 324 9.94 -30.43 -10.73
N LEU A 325 8.75 -31.03 -10.81
CA LEU A 325 7.90 -31.32 -9.64
C LEU A 325 8.31 -32.58 -8.88
N GLN A 326 9.13 -33.46 -9.48
CA GLN A 326 9.75 -34.58 -8.76
C GLN A 326 10.87 -34.13 -7.83
N LEU A 327 11.37 -32.90 -7.97
CA LEU A 327 12.38 -32.36 -7.07
C LEU A 327 11.77 -31.93 -5.73
N PRO A 328 12.37 -32.32 -4.59
CA PRO A 328 11.82 -32.03 -3.26
C PRO A 328 11.79 -30.54 -2.92
N ASP A 329 12.72 -29.76 -3.47
CA ASP A 329 12.88 -28.33 -3.15
C ASP A 329 12.02 -27.40 -4.05
N THR A 330 11.22 -27.95 -4.97
CA THR A 330 10.39 -27.16 -5.88
C THR A 330 9.12 -26.69 -5.17
N ASN A 331 9.02 -25.39 -4.91
CA ASN A 331 7.76 -24.79 -4.44
C ASN A 331 6.78 -24.62 -5.62
N VAL A 332 5.79 -25.52 -5.68
CA VAL A 332 4.73 -25.55 -6.71
C VAL A 332 3.89 -24.27 -6.72
N ASN A 333 3.67 -23.67 -5.55
CA ASN A 333 2.80 -22.51 -5.34
C ASN A 333 3.57 -21.18 -5.30
N ALA A 334 4.76 -21.14 -5.88
CA ALA A 334 5.51 -19.90 -6.04
C ALA A 334 4.69 -18.88 -6.86
N LEU A 335 4.72 -17.62 -6.44
CA LEU A 335 3.98 -16.53 -7.09
C LEU A 335 4.91 -15.69 -7.97
N THR A 336 4.43 -15.38 -9.17
CA THR A 336 5.03 -14.35 -10.03
C THR A 336 4.80 -12.94 -9.49
N ARG A 337 5.45 -11.93 -10.09
CA ARG A 337 5.17 -10.52 -9.74
C ARG A 337 3.73 -10.09 -10.02
N ASP A 338 3.05 -10.77 -10.93
CA ASP A 338 1.64 -10.56 -11.25
C ASP A 338 0.69 -11.35 -10.32
N HIS A 339 1.22 -11.92 -9.22
CA HIS A 339 0.48 -12.78 -8.29
C HIS A 339 -0.23 -13.96 -8.96
N LYS A 340 0.42 -14.58 -9.94
CA LYS A 340 -0.05 -15.82 -10.59
C LYS A 340 0.84 -17.00 -10.19
N THR A 341 0.22 -18.13 -9.90
CA THR A 341 0.89 -19.43 -9.74
C THR A 341 1.11 -20.10 -11.11
N ALA A 342 1.86 -21.19 -11.14
CA ALA A 342 1.96 -22.03 -12.34
C ALA A 342 0.58 -22.56 -12.78
N TYR A 343 -0.30 -22.90 -11.82
CA TYR A 343 -1.65 -23.39 -12.11
C TYR A 343 -2.52 -22.32 -12.79
N ASP A 344 -2.47 -21.07 -12.30
CA ASP A 344 -3.19 -19.94 -12.92
C ASP A 344 -2.72 -19.69 -14.36
N ILE A 345 -1.42 -19.86 -14.63
CA ILE A 345 -0.88 -19.77 -15.99
C ILE A 345 -1.43 -20.90 -16.85
N ALA A 346 -1.46 -22.14 -16.36
CA ALA A 346 -2.00 -23.28 -17.10
C ALA A 346 -3.49 -23.08 -17.44
N GLU A 347 -4.27 -22.48 -16.54
CA GLU A 347 -5.68 -22.18 -16.76
C GLU A 347 -5.92 -21.14 -17.87
N GLY A 348 -5.05 -20.12 -17.96
CA GLY A 348 -5.15 -19.08 -18.98
C GLY A 348 -4.61 -19.45 -20.37
N LEU A 349 -4.03 -20.64 -20.55
CA LEU A 349 -3.54 -21.12 -21.85
C LEU A 349 -4.66 -21.77 -22.68
N THR A 350 -4.46 -21.84 -23.99
CA THR A 350 -5.40 -22.53 -24.88
C THR A 350 -5.50 -24.02 -24.53
N HIS A 351 -6.74 -24.54 -24.55
CA HIS A 351 -7.03 -25.95 -24.34
C HIS A 351 -6.27 -26.79 -25.38
N SER A 352 -5.42 -27.67 -24.88
CA SER A 352 -4.47 -28.52 -25.59
C SER A 352 -4.27 -29.75 -24.72
N GLU A 353 -3.98 -30.91 -25.31
CA GLU A 353 -3.72 -32.14 -24.55
C GLU A 353 -2.60 -31.92 -23.53
N GLU A 354 -1.52 -31.23 -23.93
CA GLU A 354 -0.38 -30.93 -23.05
C GLU A 354 -0.74 -29.95 -21.94
N THR A 355 -1.64 -28.98 -22.21
CA THR A 355 -2.11 -28.05 -21.18
C THR A 355 -2.93 -28.79 -20.13
N GLN A 356 -3.75 -29.76 -20.55
CA GLN A 356 -4.57 -30.57 -19.65
C GLN A 356 -3.71 -31.50 -18.81
N GLU A 357 -2.74 -32.17 -19.44
CA GLU A 357 -1.74 -32.99 -18.75
C GLU A 357 -0.98 -32.16 -17.69
N ILE A 358 -0.52 -30.95 -18.04
CA ILE A 358 0.15 -30.05 -17.09
C ILE A 358 -0.77 -29.68 -15.92
N LYS A 359 -2.07 -29.41 -16.17
CA LYS A 359 -3.03 -29.12 -15.10
C LYS A 359 -3.19 -30.31 -14.14
N GLU A 360 -3.29 -31.52 -14.68
CA GLU A 360 -3.42 -32.75 -13.90
C GLU A 360 -2.15 -33.04 -13.09
N ILE A 361 -0.97 -32.83 -13.68
CA ILE A 361 0.30 -32.97 -12.97
C ILE A 361 0.40 -31.95 -11.83
N LEU A 362 0.08 -30.68 -12.10
CA LEU A 362 0.13 -29.61 -11.10
C LEU A 362 -0.87 -29.86 -9.96
N SER A 363 -2.10 -30.28 -10.26
CA SER A 363 -3.11 -30.57 -9.24
C SER A 363 -2.71 -31.75 -8.36
N ARG A 364 -2.15 -32.81 -8.95
CA ARG A 364 -1.61 -33.97 -8.22
C ARG A 364 -0.51 -33.58 -7.24
N CYS A 365 0.29 -32.57 -7.58
CA CYS A 365 1.37 -32.05 -6.74
C CYS A 365 0.92 -30.93 -5.78
N GLY A 366 -0.39 -30.71 -5.61
CA GLY A 366 -0.92 -29.72 -4.65
C GLY A 366 -0.80 -28.27 -5.10
N ALA A 367 -0.76 -28.03 -6.42
CA ALA A 367 -0.84 -26.67 -6.96
C ALA A 367 -2.22 -26.07 -6.67
N LEU A 368 -2.24 -24.87 -6.10
CA LEU A 368 -3.45 -24.10 -5.82
C LEU A 368 -3.48 -22.84 -6.67
N LYS A 369 -4.67 -22.26 -6.84
CA LYS A 369 -4.80 -20.94 -7.46
C LYS A 369 -4.25 -19.86 -6.53
N ALA A 370 -3.76 -18.74 -7.09
CA ALA A 370 -3.26 -17.64 -6.28
C ALA A 370 -4.30 -17.08 -5.30
N ASN A 371 -5.59 -17.07 -5.69
CA ASN A 371 -6.69 -16.60 -4.85
C ASN A 371 -6.94 -17.52 -3.64
N GLU A 372 -6.75 -18.83 -3.82
CA GLU A 372 -6.95 -19.84 -2.77
C GLU A 372 -5.81 -19.81 -1.75
N LEU A 373 -4.60 -19.43 -2.18
CA LEU A 373 -3.42 -19.35 -1.31
C LEU A 373 -3.57 -18.30 -0.19
N ASN A 374 -4.29 -17.19 -0.45
CA ASN A 374 -4.49 -16.08 0.50
C ASN A 374 -5.88 -16.05 1.15
N GLN A 375 -6.76 -16.98 0.79
CA GLN A 375 -8.15 -17.03 1.24
C GLN A 375 -8.34 -16.80 2.76
N PRO A 376 -7.62 -17.47 3.68
CA PRO A 376 -7.83 -17.25 5.12
C PRO A 376 -7.47 -15.83 5.57
N ARG A 377 -6.48 -15.19 4.92
CA ARG A 377 -6.04 -13.83 5.25
C ARG A 377 -7.02 -12.79 4.73
N ASP A 378 -7.59 -13.02 3.55
CA ASP A 378 -8.56 -12.12 2.93
C ASP A 378 -9.94 -12.23 3.60
N GLU A 379 -10.36 -13.44 3.99
CA GLU A 379 -11.54 -13.66 4.84
C GLU A 379 -11.38 -12.98 6.20
N LEU A 380 -10.21 -13.07 6.83
CA LEU A 380 -9.92 -12.36 8.07
C LEU A 380 -9.96 -10.83 7.87
N ARG A 381 -9.39 -10.30 6.79
CA ARG A 381 -9.49 -8.86 6.49
C ARG A 381 -10.94 -8.43 6.32
N LYS A 382 -11.75 -9.22 5.62
CA LYS A 382 -13.17 -8.94 5.42
C LYS A 382 -13.93 -8.90 6.74
N THR A 383 -13.76 -9.91 7.61
CA THR A 383 -14.38 -9.93 8.94
C THR A 383 -13.94 -8.77 9.82
N VAL A 384 -12.65 -8.41 9.83
CA VAL A 384 -12.15 -7.24 10.56
C VAL A 384 -12.79 -5.94 10.04
N THR A 385 -12.97 -5.79 8.73
CA THR A 385 -13.64 -4.61 8.17
C THR A 385 -15.13 -4.56 8.52
N GLU A 386 -15.80 -5.72 8.61
CA GLU A 386 -17.20 -5.83 8.99
C GLU A 386 -17.39 -5.45 10.46
N ILE A 387 -16.59 -6.02 11.37
CA ILE A 387 -16.58 -5.66 12.79
C ILE A 387 -16.33 -4.16 12.98
N LYS A 388 -15.38 -3.58 12.24
CA LYS A 388 -15.11 -2.13 12.32
C LYS A 388 -16.33 -1.30 11.93
N LYS A 389 -17.07 -1.71 10.89
CA LYS A 389 -18.30 -1.02 10.46
C LYS A 389 -19.39 -1.17 11.52
N ASP A 390 -19.59 -2.36 12.06
CA ASP A 390 -20.60 -2.63 13.08
C ASP A 390 -20.35 -1.87 14.38
N VAL A 391 -19.10 -1.82 14.85
CA VAL A 391 -18.74 -1.01 16.02
C VAL A 391 -19.01 0.47 15.75
N HIS A 392 -18.72 0.96 14.55
CA HIS A 392 -18.99 2.35 14.20
C HIS A 392 -20.49 2.67 14.20
N THR A 393 -21.33 1.79 13.65
CA THR A 393 -22.80 1.98 13.65
C THR A 393 -23.37 1.91 15.06
N GLN A 394 -22.89 0.99 15.91
CA GLN A 394 -23.30 0.90 17.32
C GLN A 394 -22.94 2.16 18.11
N LEU A 395 -21.73 2.69 17.93
CA LEU A 395 -21.31 3.94 18.56
C LEU A 395 -22.15 5.13 18.09
N GLU A 396 -22.47 5.19 16.80
CA GLU A 396 -23.31 6.26 16.26
C GLU A 396 -24.74 6.18 16.79
N GLN A 397 -25.33 4.98 16.86
CA GLN A 397 -26.63 4.76 17.49
C GLN A 397 -26.61 5.20 18.95
N THR A 398 -25.61 4.78 19.71
CA THR A 398 -25.44 5.15 21.13
C THR A 398 -25.37 6.66 21.30
N ARG A 399 -24.64 7.35 20.43
CA ARG A 399 -24.54 8.81 20.43
C ARG A 399 -25.90 9.49 20.14
N ARG A 400 -26.69 8.96 19.22
CA ARG A 400 -28.04 9.47 18.92
C ARG A 400 -29.00 9.24 20.10
N THR A 401 -28.99 8.06 20.71
CA THR A 401 -29.79 7.78 21.92
C THR A 401 -29.41 8.70 23.07
N ASN A 402 -28.12 8.94 23.32
CA ASN A 402 -27.69 9.86 24.38
C ASN A 402 -28.21 11.28 24.15
N LYS A 403 -28.16 11.81 22.92
CA LYS A 403 -28.75 13.12 22.58
C LYS A 403 -30.26 13.15 22.85
N ASN A 404 -30.98 12.08 22.51
CA ASN A 404 -32.43 11.99 22.74
C ASN A 404 -32.75 11.93 24.25
N VAL A 405 -32.00 11.14 25.01
CA VAL A 405 -32.15 11.03 26.47
C VAL A 405 -31.86 12.38 27.15
N ASP A 406 -30.83 13.11 26.71
CA ASP A 406 -30.54 14.45 27.21
C ASP A 406 -31.66 15.44 26.90
N GLY A 407 -32.28 15.34 25.72
CA GLY A 407 -33.46 16.11 25.33
C GLY A 407 -34.64 15.84 26.27
N ILE A 408 -34.97 14.57 26.48
CA ILE A 408 -36.03 14.13 27.40
C ILE A 408 -35.74 14.61 28.83
N ALA A 409 -34.49 14.50 29.29
CA ALA A 409 -34.09 14.95 30.63
C ALA A 409 -34.23 16.48 30.79
N LYS A 410 -34.00 17.26 29.74
CA LYS A 410 -34.24 18.72 29.74
C LYS A 410 -35.74 19.03 29.83
N GLU A 411 -36.58 18.37 29.03
CA GLU A 411 -38.04 18.57 29.08
C GLU A 411 -38.64 18.17 30.42
N LEU A 412 -38.22 17.04 30.98
CA LEU A 412 -38.68 16.59 32.29
C LEU A 412 -38.32 17.58 33.41
N ARG A 413 -37.12 18.19 33.35
CA ARG A 413 -36.72 19.25 34.28
C ARG A 413 -37.60 20.50 34.13
N LYS A 414 -37.96 20.89 32.91
CA LYS A 414 -38.90 22.01 32.67
C LYS A 414 -40.28 21.73 33.26
N LEU A 415 -40.83 20.54 33.02
CA LEU A 415 -42.12 20.11 33.57
C LEU A 415 -42.11 20.11 35.11
N HIS A 416 -41.06 19.56 35.73
CA HIS A 416 -40.93 19.57 37.19
C HIS A 416 -40.88 21.00 37.76
N ARG A 417 -40.14 21.91 37.11
CA ARG A 417 -40.08 23.31 37.54
C ARG A 417 -41.44 23.98 37.44
N ALA A 418 -42.17 23.75 36.35
CA ALA A 418 -43.52 24.27 36.17
C ALA A 418 -44.50 23.73 37.23
N GLY A 419 -44.45 22.43 37.52
CA GLY A 419 -45.28 21.79 38.54
C GLY A 419 -45.04 22.33 39.96
N ILE A 420 -43.77 22.54 40.33
CA ILE A 420 -43.42 23.13 41.64
C ILE A 420 -43.96 24.56 41.74
N ASN A 421 -43.77 25.39 40.71
CA ASN A 421 -44.26 26.77 40.72
C ASN A 421 -45.79 26.82 40.85
N ASN A 422 -46.52 25.96 40.13
CA ASN A 422 -47.98 25.91 40.20
C ASN A 422 -48.49 25.51 41.59
N ALA A 423 -47.88 24.50 42.20
CA ALA A 423 -48.23 24.08 43.56
C ALA A 423 -47.96 25.19 44.58
N THR A 424 -46.83 25.88 44.45
CA THR A 424 -46.44 26.96 45.36
C THR A 424 -47.39 28.16 45.23
N ASN A 425 -47.81 28.51 44.01
CA ASN A 425 -48.83 29.55 43.77
C ASN A 425 -50.22 29.17 44.33
N SER A 426 -50.57 27.89 44.32
CA SER A 426 -51.84 27.44 44.93
C SER A 426 -51.79 27.56 46.46
N VAL A 427 -50.64 27.26 47.04
CA VAL A 427 -50.40 27.32 48.50
C VAL A 427 -50.46 28.75 49.04
N THR A 428 -49.94 29.76 48.32
CA THR A 428 -50.05 31.17 48.77
C THR A 428 -51.48 31.60 48.93
N VAL A 429 -52.33 31.27 47.96
CA VAL A 429 -53.73 31.70 47.97
C VAL A 429 -54.39 31.17 49.24
N VAL A 430 -54.16 29.90 49.58
CA VAL A 430 -54.68 29.30 50.82
C VAL A 430 -54.10 29.98 52.07
N ALA A 431 -52.79 30.24 52.10
CA ALA A 431 -52.16 30.93 53.24
C ALA A 431 -52.71 32.35 53.44
N VAL A 432 -52.90 33.11 52.36
CA VAL A 432 -53.52 34.45 52.41
C VAL A 432 -54.95 34.37 52.95
N LEU A 433 -55.74 33.39 52.50
CA LEU A 433 -57.10 33.18 53.02
C LEU A 433 -57.12 32.87 54.52
N PHE A 434 -56.18 32.07 55.03
CA PHE A 434 -56.09 31.84 56.48
C PHE A 434 -55.68 33.09 57.24
N ALA A 435 -54.75 33.89 56.71
CA ALA A 435 -54.35 35.15 57.31
C ALA A 435 -55.51 36.16 57.37
N THR A 436 -56.31 36.28 56.31
CA THR A 436 -57.46 37.19 56.27
C THR A 436 -58.55 36.76 57.27
N VAL A 437 -58.87 35.47 57.34
CA VAL A 437 -59.84 34.93 58.30
C VAL A 437 -59.35 35.14 59.74
N ALA A 438 -58.09 34.83 60.03
CA ALA A 438 -57.53 35.02 61.37
C ALA A 438 -57.49 36.50 61.76
N PHE A 439 -57.15 37.40 60.83
CA PHE A 439 -57.13 38.83 61.07
C PHE A 439 -58.54 39.38 61.37
N ALA A 440 -59.53 39.02 60.55
CA ALA A 440 -60.92 39.40 60.77
C ALA A 440 -61.49 38.84 62.09
N ALA A 441 -61.07 37.63 62.48
CA ALA A 441 -61.50 37.00 63.73
C ALA A 441 -61.09 37.81 64.96
N ILE A 442 -59.94 38.50 64.95
CA ILE A 442 -59.47 39.30 66.10
C ILE A 442 -60.45 40.43 66.42
N PHE A 443 -60.98 41.11 65.41
CA PHE A 443 -61.85 42.28 65.58
C PHE A 443 -63.33 41.95 65.75
N THR A 444 -63.72 40.70 65.51
CA THR A 444 -65.12 40.25 65.56
C THR A 444 -65.49 39.55 66.87
N VAL A 445 -64.53 39.39 67.79
CA VAL A 445 -64.84 38.85 69.13
C VAL A 445 -65.61 39.91 69.93
N PRO A 446 -66.77 39.57 70.53
CA PRO A 446 -67.58 40.52 71.28
C PRO A 446 -66.85 41.00 72.55
N GLY A 447 -66.41 42.25 72.56
CA GLY A 447 -65.92 42.97 73.74
C GLY A 447 -67.03 43.83 74.35
N GLY A 448 -67.05 43.95 75.67
CA GLY A 448 -67.91 44.88 76.42
C GLY A 448 -67.18 45.27 77.70
N ASP A 449 -67.49 46.44 78.23
CA ASP A 449 -66.84 47.00 79.42
C ASP A 449 -67.73 46.77 80.64
N ASP A 450 -67.13 46.28 81.73
CA ASP A 450 -67.69 46.39 83.08
C ASP A 450 -67.11 47.67 83.70
N ASP A 451 -67.59 48.88 83.33
CA ASP A 451 -67.32 50.24 83.89
C ASP A 451 -65.88 50.63 84.36
N ASN A 452 -64.88 49.78 84.12
CA ASN A 452 -63.49 49.91 84.55
C ASN A 452 -62.50 49.85 83.36
N GLY A 453 -63.01 49.96 82.12
CA GLY A 453 -62.19 49.99 80.90
C GLY A 453 -61.45 48.69 80.58
N VAL A 454 -61.85 47.56 81.15
CA VAL A 454 -61.28 46.23 80.87
C VAL A 454 -62.36 45.34 80.26
N ALA A 455 -62.04 44.72 79.12
CA ALA A 455 -62.96 43.81 78.44
C ALA A 455 -63.30 42.59 79.30
N VAL A 456 -64.59 42.31 79.50
CA VAL A 456 -65.14 41.20 80.32
C VAL A 456 -64.55 39.82 79.98
N MET A 457 -64.05 39.65 78.75
CA MET A 457 -63.56 38.37 78.24
C MET A 457 -62.10 38.05 78.56
N VAL A 458 -61.31 38.99 79.09
CA VAL A 458 -59.85 38.79 79.26
C VAL A 458 -59.53 37.62 80.20
N HIS A 459 -60.35 37.38 81.22
CA HIS A 459 -60.14 36.30 82.19
C HIS A 459 -60.67 34.94 81.72
N ALA A 460 -61.43 34.87 80.63
CA ALA A 460 -61.99 33.62 80.12
C ALA A 460 -60.89 32.73 79.51
N THR A 461 -60.86 31.45 79.92
CA THR A 461 -59.92 30.45 79.37
C THR A 461 -60.10 30.28 77.86
N SER A 462 -61.34 30.32 77.36
CA SER A 462 -61.64 30.28 75.93
C SER A 462 -61.06 31.46 75.16
N PHE A 463 -61.04 32.67 75.74
CA PHE A 463 -60.45 33.84 75.08
C PHE A 463 -58.93 33.72 74.98
N LYS A 464 -58.25 33.24 76.03
CA LYS A 464 -56.80 32.99 75.99
C LYS A 464 -56.42 31.94 74.93
N ILE A 465 -57.20 30.86 74.84
CA ILE A 465 -57.03 29.82 73.80
C ILE A 465 -57.25 30.43 72.42
N PHE A 466 -58.33 31.18 72.22
CA PHE A 466 -58.62 31.86 70.95
C PHE A 466 -57.45 32.76 70.53
N PHE A 467 -57.01 33.66 71.40
CA PHE A 467 -55.97 34.64 71.09
C PHE A 467 -54.65 33.99 70.70
N ILE A 468 -54.19 32.99 71.47
CA ILE A 468 -52.93 32.29 71.20
C ILE A 468 -52.99 31.55 69.86
N PHE A 469 -54.02 30.73 69.65
CA PHE A 469 -54.12 29.93 68.42
C PHE A 469 -54.38 30.80 67.19
N ASN A 470 -55.14 31.88 67.32
CA ASN A 470 -55.40 32.80 66.24
C ASN A 470 -54.15 33.63 65.86
N ALA A 471 -53.35 34.05 66.84
CA ALA A 471 -52.06 34.69 66.59
C ALA A 471 -51.09 33.75 65.88
N ILE A 472 -50.97 32.49 66.33
CA ILE A 472 -50.12 31.48 65.68
C ILE A 472 -50.59 31.26 64.23
N ALA A 473 -51.89 31.13 63.99
CA ALA A 473 -52.45 30.97 62.64
C ALA A 473 -52.14 32.15 61.72
N LEU A 474 -52.26 33.38 62.22
CA LEU A 474 -51.97 34.60 61.46
C LEU A 474 -50.49 34.71 61.11
N PHE A 475 -49.60 34.56 62.10
CA PHE A 475 -48.16 34.69 61.88
C PHE A 475 -47.57 33.56 61.03
N THR A 476 -48.03 32.33 61.20
CA THR A 476 -47.58 31.20 60.36
C THR A 476 -48.03 31.36 58.91
N SER A 477 -49.26 31.85 58.68
CA SER A 477 -49.78 32.16 57.34
C SER A 477 -49.01 33.30 56.66
N LEU A 478 -48.70 34.38 57.38
CA LEU A 478 -47.87 35.46 56.84
C LEU A 478 -46.43 35.03 56.57
N ALA A 479 -45.83 34.23 57.46
CA ALA A 479 -44.49 33.71 57.26
C ALA A 479 -44.38 32.87 55.98
N VAL A 480 -45.40 32.04 55.68
CA VAL A 480 -45.45 31.28 54.41
C VAL A 480 -45.43 32.22 53.20
N VAL A 481 -46.21 33.30 53.22
CA VAL A 481 -46.27 34.27 52.12
C VAL A 481 -44.92 35.00 51.95
N VAL A 482 -44.32 35.47 53.05
CA VAL A 482 -43.02 36.16 53.02
C VAL A 482 -41.91 35.24 52.50
N VAL A 483 -41.83 34.02 53.04
CA VAL A 483 -40.87 33.01 52.58
C VAL A 483 -41.05 32.77 51.08
N GLN A 484 -42.28 32.67 50.59
CA GLN A 484 -42.51 32.47 49.17
C GLN A 484 -42.09 33.63 48.27
N ILE A 485 -42.33 34.88 48.68
CA ILE A 485 -41.87 36.06 47.93
C ILE A 485 -40.34 36.06 47.82
N THR A 486 -39.64 35.66 48.88
CA THR A 486 -38.17 35.57 48.87
C THR A 486 -37.61 34.44 48.01
N LEU A 487 -38.38 33.37 47.78
CA LEU A 487 -37.93 32.18 47.02
C LEU A 487 -37.98 32.33 45.51
N VAL A 488 -38.75 33.28 44.97
CA VAL A 488 -38.86 33.50 43.51
C VAL A 488 -37.50 33.81 42.85
N ARG A 489 -36.46 34.11 43.65
CA ARG A 489 -35.09 34.40 43.21
C ARG A 489 -34.05 33.30 43.55
N GLY A 490 -34.42 32.12 44.06
CA GLY A 490 -33.48 31.11 44.58
C GLY A 490 -33.10 29.95 43.64
N GLU A 491 -32.07 29.17 44.02
CA GLU A 491 -31.62 27.95 43.32
C GLU A 491 -32.57 26.73 43.53
N THR A 492 -32.72 25.88 42.51
CA THR A 492 -33.74 24.79 42.48
C THR A 492 -33.57 23.67 43.53
N LYS A 493 -32.36 23.46 44.10
CA LYS A 493 -32.13 22.40 45.11
C LYS A 493 -32.62 22.85 46.49
N THR A 494 -32.54 24.14 46.79
CA THR A 494 -33.09 24.74 48.01
C THR A 494 -34.61 24.89 47.91
N GLU A 495 -35.16 25.20 46.73
CA GLU A 495 -36.61 25.29 46.49
C GLU A 495 -37.39 24.06 47.00
N ARG A 496 -36.94 22.83 46.72
CA ARG A 496 -37.65 21.61 47.17
C ARG A 496 -37.74 21.49 48.68
N ARG A 497 -36.63 21.74 49.39
CA ARG A 497 -36.62 21.69 50.86
C ARG A 497 -37.54 22.73 51.45
N VAL A 498 -37.64 23.89 50.79
CA VAL A 498 -38.48 24.97 51.28
C VAL A 498 -39.96 24.69 51.02
N VAL A 499 -40.35 24.10 49.87
CA VAL A 499 -41.74 23.65 49.64
C VAL A 499 -42.19 22.62 50.69
N GLU A 500 -41.30 21.72 51.12
CA GLU A 500 -41.60 20.78 52.21
C GLU A 500 -41.85 21.50 53.55
N VAL A 501 -41.09 22.56 53.84
CA VAL A 501 -41.27 23.38 55.04
C VAL A 501 -42.56 24.18 54.97
N ILE A 502 -42.84 24.84 53.84
CA ILE A 502 -44.07 25.60 53.58
C ILE A 502 -45.30 24.70 53.79
N ASN A 503 -45.30 23.48 53.24
CA ASN A 503 -46.41 22.57 53.43
C ASN A 503 -46.62 22.23 54.92
N LYS A 504 -45.55 21.97 55.69
CA LYS A 504 -45.68 21.74 57.14
C LYS A 504 -46.24 22.95 57.89
N LEU A 505 -45.80 24.16 57.53
CA LEU A 505 -46.32 25.40 58.13
C LEU A 505 -47.79 25.63 57.79
N MET A 506 -48.22 25.28 56.57
CA MET A 506 -49.64 25.32 56.20
C MET A 506 -50.49 24.39 57.08
N TRP A 507 -50.03 23.15 57.29
CA TRP A 507 -50.74 22.20 58.17
C TRP A 507 -50.86 22.72 59.59
N LEU A 508 -49.81 23.36 60.11
CA LEU A 508 -49.85 24.02 61.42
C LEU A 508 -50.90 25.14 61.46
N ALA A 509 -50.88 26.03 60.46
CA ALA A 509 -51.84 27.14 60.34
C ALA A 509 -53.29 26.63 60.32
N SER A 510 -53.57 25.58 59.53
CA SER A 510 -54.92 24.98 59.43
C SER A 510 -55.40 24.38 60.75
N VAL A 511 -54.54 23.73 61.52
CA VAL A 511 -54.93 23.18 62.84
C VAL A 511 -55.20 24.32 63.82
N CYS A 512 -54.36 25.35 63.81
CA CYS A 512 -54.51 26.51 64.68
C CYS A 512 -55.78 27.32 64.36
N THR A 513 -56.13 27.52 63.08
CA THR A 513 -57.38 28.20 62.69
C THR A 513 -58.61 27.41 63.11
N SER A 514 -58.61 26.08 63.00
CA SER A 514 -59.72 25.25 63.48
C SER A 514 -59.93 25.40 64.99
N VAL A 515 -58.86 25.36 65.79
CA VAL A 515 -58.94 25.55 67.25
C VAL A 515 -59.42 26.95 67.61
N ALA A 516 -58.91 27.98 66.93
CA ALA A 516 -59.38 29.36 67.10
C ALA A 516 -60.86 29.49 66.76
N PHE A 517 -61.33 28.89 65.67
CA PHE A 517 -62.74 28.93 65.25
C PHE A 517 -63.67 28.26 66.28
N ILE A 518 -63.29 27.10 66.80
CA ILE A 518 -64.05 26.39 67.85
C ILE A 518 -64.13 27.25 69.12
N SER A 519 -63.01 27.85 69.51
CA SER A 519 -62.96 28.73 70.69
C SER A 519 -63.79 30.00 70.50
N SER A 520 -63.73 30.63 69.32
CA SER A 520 -64.54 31.80 68.95
C SER A 520 -66.03 31.47 68.95
N SER A 521 -66.42 30.33 68.38
CA SER A 521 -67.82 29.86 68.40
C SER A 521 -68.34 29.67 69.83
N TYR A 522 -67.50 29.12 70.72
CA TYR A 522 -67.84 28.97 72.14
C TYR A 522 -67.99 30.33 72.84
N ILE A 523 -67.10 31.28 72.55
CA ILE A 523 -67.13 32.65 73.07
C ILE A 523 -68.44 33.35 72.68
N VAL A 524 -68.83 33.28 71.40
CA VAL A 524 -69.99 34.00 70.87
C VAL A 524 -71.31 33.40 71.38
N VAL A 525 -71.47 32.08 71.34
CA VAL A 525 -72.73 31.40 71.68
C VAL A 525 -72.88 31.17 73.19
N GLY A 526 -71.76 30.95 73.89
CA GLY A 526 -71.75 30.52 75.30
C GLY A 526 -72.34 31.54 76.28
N ARG A 527 -72.43 32.82 75.92
CA ARG A 527 -73.07 33.86 76.74
C ARG A 527 -74.58 33.68 76.87
N ARG A 528 -75.25 33.23 75.81
CA ARG A 528 -76.72 33.18 75.76
C ARG A 528 -77.25 31.79 76.07
N ASN A 529 -76.61 30.73 75.55
CA ASN A 529 -77.03 29.34 75.73
C ASN A 529 -75.81 28.40 75.79
N ARG A 530 -75.46 27.92 77.00
CA ARG A 530 -74.33 26.98 77.19
C ARG A 530 -74.53 25.66 76.43
N TYR A 531 -75.77 25.14 76.41
CA TYR A 531 -76.09 23.92 75.65
C TYR A 531 -75.86 24.09 74.14
N ALA A 532 -76.26 25.22 73.56
CA ALA A 532 -76.04 25.50 72.14
C ALA A 532 -74.53 25.62 71.81
N ALA A 533 -73.74 26.24 72.69
CA ALA A 533 -72.30 26.33 72.52
C ALA A 533 -71.61 24.95 72.57
N VAL A 534 -72.04 24.07 73.48
CA VAL A 534 -71.54 22.68 73.55
C VAL A 534 -71.90 21.92 72.26
N VAL A 535 -73.13 22.07 71.75
CA VAL A 535 -73.53 21.42 70.48
C VAL A 535 -72.70 21.93 69.29
N VAL A 536 -72.52 23.24 69.15
CA VAL A 536 -71.72 23.83 68.05
C VAL A 536 -70.25 23.42 68.14
N THR A 537 -69.68 23.37 69.35
CA THR A 537 -68.29 22.91 69.52
C THR A 537 -68.14 21.40 69.25
N VAL A 538 -69.10 20.56 69.62
CA VAL A 538 -69.09 19.12 69.28
C VAL A 538 -69.21 18.91 67.77
N ILE A 539 -70.14 19.59 67.10
CA ILE A 539 -70.30 19.49 65.64
C ILE A 539 -69.05 20.05 64.93
N GLY A 540 -68.53 21.19 65.38
CA GLY A 540 -67.32 21.81 64.84
C GLY A 540 -66.06 20.96 65.03
N THR A 541 -65.90 20.32 66.19
CA THR A 541 -64.78 19.40 66.45
C THR A 541 -64.89 18.13 65.61
N VAL A 542 -66.07 17.53 65.47
CA VAL A 542 -66.29 16.33 64.64
C VAL A 542 -66.03 16.62 63.16
N THR A 543 -66.53 17.74 62.64
CA THR A 543 -66.30 18.13 61.25
C THR A 543 -64.82 18.44 60.97
N MET A 544 -64.16 19.18 61.85
CA MET A 544 -62.73 19.51 61.70
C MET A 544 -61.82 18.28 61.84
N THR A 545 -62.08 17.42 62.83
CA THR A 545 -61.33 16.17 62.99
C THR A 545 -61.56 15.24 61.80
N GLY A 546 -62.78 15.16 61.26
CA GLY A 546 -63.07 14.40 60.04
C GLY A 546 -62.26 14.88 58.84
N ILE A 547 -62.28 16.19 58.55
CA ILE A 547 -61.56 16.77 57.41
C ILE A 547 -60.04 16.59 57.56
N LEU A 548 -59.48 16.92 58.73
CA LEU A 548 -58.05 16.78 58.99
C LEU A 548 -57.60 15.32 58.99
N SER A 549 -58.42 14.39 59.51
CA SER A 549 -58.11 12.95 59.52
C SER A 549 -58.09 12.36 58.10
N ILE A 550 -59.06 12.73 57.26
CA ILE A 550 -59.10 12.29 55.86
C ILE A 550 -57.88 12.83 55.11
N MET A 551 -57.59 14.13 55.26
CA MET A 551 -56.45 14.76 54.58
C MET A 551 -55.10 14.16 55.04
N THR A 552 -54.90 13.96 56.34
CA THR A 552 -53.67 13.33 56.87
C THR A 552 -53.54 11.88 56.43
N TYR A 553 -54.64 11.13 56.39
CA TYR A 553 -54.66 9.76 55.87
C TYR A 553 -54.16 9.68 54.42
N TYR A 554 -54.66 10.55 53.53
CA TYR A 554 -54.19 10.58 52.14
C TYR A 554 -52.71 10.96 52.02
N VAL A 555 -52.23 11.93 52.81
CA VAL A 555 -50.80 12.30 52.83
C VAL A 555 -49.92 11.14 53.31
N VAL A 556 -50.32 10.44 54.37
CA VAL A 556 -49.56 9.30 54.91
C VAL A 556 -49.59 8.11 53.94
N LYS A 557 -50.75 7.82 53.35
CA LYS A 557 -50.89 6.79 52.31
C LYS A 557 -49.97 7.08 51.12
N SER A 558 -49.95 8.32 50.63
CA SER A 558 -49.05 8.77 49.56
C SER A 558 -47.56 8.65 49.95
N LYS A 559 -47.19 8.99 51.19
CA LYS A 559 -45.81 8.81 51.67
C LYS A 559 -45.43 7.32 51.80
N ARG A 560 -46.35 6.45 52.23
CA ARG A 560 -46.12 5.01 52.39
C ARG A 560 -45.95 4.31 51.04
N THR A 561 -46.81 4.61 50.07
CA THR A 561 -46.68 4.08 48.69
C THR A 561 -45.36 4.52 48.04
N ARG A 562 -44.92 5.77 48.28
CA ARG A 562 -43.60 6.26 47.85
C ARG A 562 -42.43 5.49 48.49
N LYS A 563 -42.48 5.22 49.80
CA LYS A 563 -41.43 4.45 50.50
C LYS A 563 -41.34 3.00 50.00
N VAL A 564 -42.48 2.35 49.73
CA VAL A 564 -42.52 0.98 49.18
C VAL A 564 -41.91 0.94 47.79
N ARG A 565 -42.31 1.85 46.88
CA ARG A 565 -41.70 1.97 45.54
C ARG A 565 -40.19 2.21 45.57
N LYS A 566 -39.68 3.02 46.52
CA LYS A 566 -38.23 3.22 46.69
C LYS A 566 -37.51 1.95 47.15
N LYS A 567 -38.11 1.16 48.04
CA LYS A 567 -37.54 -0.13 48.48
C LYS A 567 -37.52 -1.16 47.35
N GLU A 568 -38.55 -1.22 46.51
CA GLU A 568 -38.58 -2.11 45.34
C GLU A 568 -37.52 -1.75 44.30
N LYS A 569 -37.33 -0.46 44.02
CA LYS A 569 -36.28 0.00 43.10
C LYS A 569 -34.87 -0.32 43.60
N LYS A 570 -34.59 -0.12 44.90
CA LYS A 570 -33.30 -0.52 45.50
C LYS A 570 -33.05 -2.03 45.44
N LYS A 571 -34.08 -2.86 45.62
CA LYS A 571 -33.96 -4.32 45.48
C LYS A 571 -33.71 -4.77 44.04
N LYS A 572 -34.25 -4.07 43.03
CA LYS A 572 -33.97 -4.35 41.62
C LYS A 572 -32.54 -3.98 41.21
N PHE A 573 -32.01 -2.85 41.67
CA PHE A 573 -30.64 -2.42 41.35
C PHE A 573 -29.56 -3.26 42.06
N GLY A 574 -29.86 -3.83 43.23
CA GLY A 574 -28.93 -4.70 43.96
C GLY A 574 -28.77 -6.12 43.41
N ARG A 575 -29.59 -6.56 42.43
CA ARG A 575 -29.51 -7.92 41.83
C ARG A 575 -28.79 -7.97 40.48
N THR A 576 -28.44 -6.84 39.88
CA THR A 576 -27.64 -6.76 38.66
C THR A 576 -26.24 -6.25 39.01
N GLY A 577 -25.46 -7.12 39.66
CA GLY A 577 -24.03 -6.93 39.84
C GLY A 577 -23.28 -7.62 38.70
N THR A 578 -22.93 -6.87 37.67
CA THR A 578 -21.82 -7.19 36.76
C THR A 578 -21.01 -5.92 36.56
N GLY A 579 -19.75 -5.98 36.97
CA GLY A 579 -18.88 -4.84 37.16
C GLY A 579 -18.49 -4.13 35.87
N SER A 580 -18.36 -2.81 35.97
CA SER A 580 -17.39 -2.02 35.22
C SER A 580 -17.02 -0.84 36.09
N TRP A 581 -15.79 -0.86 36.59
CA TRP A 581 -15.17 0.33 37.20
C TRP A 581 -14.80 1.28 36.07
N HIS A 582 -15.42 2.45 36.04
CA HIS A 582 -14.88 3.61 35.35
C HIS A 582 -14.69 4.71 36.39
N ASN A 583 -13.41 4.99 36.68
CA ASN A 583 -12.98 6.19 37.40
C ASN A 583 -13.39 7.41 36.58
N ALA A 584 -14.46 8.08 37.00
CA ALA A 584 -14.76 9.45 36.61
C ALA A 584 -14.58 10.34 37.86
N ASN A 585 -13.85 11.44 37.67
CA ASN A 585 -13.41 12.39 38.69
C ASN A 585 -14.52 12.80 39.70
N PRO A 586 -14.19 12.99 40.99
CA PRO A 586 -15.19 13.20 42.05
C PRO A 586 -15.74 14.62 42.17
N SER A 587 -15.63 15.50 41.17
CA SER A 587 -16.00 16.92 41.33
C SER A 587 -17.32 17.37 40.69
N GLU A 588 -18.09 16.52 40.00
CA GLU A 588 -19.35 16.99 39.35
C GLU A 588 -20.57 16.05 39.45
N THR A 589 -20.47 14.91 40.13
CA THR A 589 -21.53 13.89 40.17
C THR A 589 -22.24 13.80 41.51
N GLU A 590 -22.80 14.93 41.99
CA GLU A 590 -23.86 14.92 43.02
C GLU A 590 -25.23 15.36 42.48
N SER A 591 -25.41 15.31 41.16
CA SER A 591 -26.70 15.45 40.51
C SER A 591 -27.30 14.07 40.17
N GLU A 592 -27.48 13.21 41.18
CA GLU A 592 -28.41 12.09 41.08
C GLU A 592 -29.81 12.63 40.78
N VAL A 593 -30.15 12.61 39.49
CA VAL A 593 -31.49 12.82 38.96
C VAL A 593 -32.37 11.68 39.50
N ASN A 594 -32.88 11.87 40.72
CA ASN A 594 -33.93 11.04 41.28
C ASN A 594 -35.18 11.15 40.39
N PRO A 595 -35.67 10.07 39.77
CA PRO A 595 -36.87 10.13 38.96
C PRO A 595 -38.14 10.23 39.82
N ILE A 596 -38.68 11.45 39.76
CA ILE A 596 -40.09 11.84 39.62
C ILE A 596 -41.02 11.70 40.84
N TYR A 597 -41.40 12.90 41.30
CA TYR A 597 -42.64 13.26 41.95
C TYR A 597 -43.72 13.41 40.88
N ALA A 598 -44.80 12.64 40.98
CA ALA A 598 -46.10 13.04 40.48
C ALA A 598 -46.96 13.32 41.71
N ILE A 599 -47.59 14.48 41.74
CA ILE A 599 -48.78 14.77 42.56
C ILE A 599 -49.91 14.91 41.56
#